data_AF-G0HNV0-F1
#
_entry.id   AF-G0HNV0-F1
#
_cell.length_a   1.000
_cell.length_b   1.000
_cell.length_c   1.000
_cell.angle_alpha   90.00
_cell.angle_beta   90.00
_cell.angle_gamma   90.00
#
_symmetry.space_group_name_H-M   'P 1'
#
loop_
_entity.id
_entity.type
_entity.pdbx_description
1 polymer ?
#
loop_
_entity_poly.entity_id
_entity_poly.type
_entity_poly.pdbx_seq_one_letter_code
_entity_poly.pdbx_strand_id
1 'polypeptide(L)'
;MRFVTKSESVKKSFLEDLRREGIKFELHERLGYEAFVGYLLEGTLEEISAQIDVIEGADREALREGFVSFKESLNHILEHIKVGERFETLLQEGPWVAELLDQLTRNGAIDYSDGVIKLREGVDVTKLRFEFKFPFNLVHSPESAERIAKQFAFTDLTMEYEFEILELDIAKINTLGKIASRYFPEDYLLRVYFALIGRSILSGEILKSLGNEKVPEEDLVKAFMRASPISIPTEKGTLVINYSPRAVEEVLRFLKRAGYIEIKAGKVKKLKDLV
;
A
#
# COMPACT_ATOMS: atom_id res chain seq x y z
N MET A 1 2.81 12.29 -5.88
CA MET A 1 4.25 12.64 -5.92
C MET A 1 5.03 11.96 -4.78
N ARG A 2 4.52 10.85 -4.25
CA ARG A 2 5.07 10.16 -3.08
C ARG A 2 5.08 8.68 -3.36
N PHE A 3 6.15 8.00 -3.00
CA PHE A 3 6.21 6.55 -2.99
C PHE A 3 6.07 6.05 -1.55
N VAL A 4 5.22 5.06 -1.33
CA VAL A 4 4.92 4.53 -0.01
C VAL A 4 5.19 3.03 0.01
N THR A 5 5.92 2.55 1.01
CA THR A 5 6.18 1.12 1.22
C THR A 5 6.15 0.77 2.70
N LYS A 6 5.71 -0.44 3.03
CA LYS A 6 5.81 -1.02 4.38
C LYS A 6 7.01 -1.96 4.51
N SER A 7 7.71 -2.23 3.41
CA SER A 7 8.87 -3.12 3.40
C SER A 7 10.15 -2.38 3.75
N GLU A 8 10.79 -2.80 4.84
CA GLU A 8 12.11 -2.30 5.28
C GLU A 8 13.20 -2.56 4.24
N SER A 9 13.13 -3.68 3.52
CA SER A 9 14.13 -4.00 2.48
C SER A 9 13.98 -3.09 1.26
N VAL A 10 12.74 -2.82 0.84
CA VAL A 10 12.45 -1.85 -0.22
C VAL A 10 12.87 -0.45 0.21
N LYS A 11 12.56 -0.03 1.45
CA LYS A 11 12.99 1.26 2.01
C LYS A 11 14.51 1.44 1.86
N LYS A 12 15.31 0.50 2.35
CA LYS A 12 16.77 0.58 2.31
C LYS A 12 17.31 0.68 0.89
N SER A 13 16.85 -0.22 0.02
CA SER A 13 17.33 -0.31 -1.36
C SER A 13 16.97 0.94 -2.18
N PHE A 14 15.72 1.40 -2.05
CA PHE A 14 15.24 2.57 -2.76
C PHE A 14 15.93 3.85 -2.25
N LEU A 15 16.13 3.99 -0.94
CA LEU A 15 16.87 5.10 -0.34
C LEU A 15 18.31 5.21 -0.90
N GLU A 16 19.01 4.09 -1.00
CA GLU A 16 20.38 4.03 -1.55
C GLU A 16 20.41 4.45 -3.02
N ASP A 17 19.49 3.94 -3.83
CA ASP A 17 19.41 4.31 -5.24
C ASP A 17 19.08 5.79 -5.45
N LEU A 18 18.12 6.35 -4.70
CA LEU A 18 17.78 7.77 -4.78
C LEU A 18 18.98 8.65 -4.45
N ARG A 19 19.76 8.29 -3.42
CA ARG A 19 20.99 8.98 -3.05
C ARG A 19 22.07 8.85 -4.12
N ARG A 20 22.27 7.65 -4.68
CA ARG A 20 23.26 7.40 -5.74
C ARG A 20 22.97 8.24 -6.98
N GLU A 21 21.71 8.33 -7.37
CA GLU A 21 21.29 9.11 -8.55
C GLU A 21 21.09 10.61 -8.25
N GLY A 22 21.30 11.03 -7.00
CA GLY A 22 21.18 12.42 -6.56
C GLY A 22 19.76 12.99 -6.72
N ILE A 23 18.74 12.15 -6.54
CA ILE A 23 17.33 12.57 -6.55
C ILE A 23 17.03 13.30 -5.24
N LYS A 24 16.38 14.47 -5.30
CA LYS A 24 15.95 15.18 -4.09
C LYS A 24 14.67 14.58 -3.52
N PHE A 25 14.69 14.20 -2.25
CA PHE A 25 13.54 13.63 -1.55
C PHE A 25 13.58 13.92 -0.04
N GLU A 26 12.42 13.75 0.61
CA GLU A 26 12.28 13.62 2.05
C GLU A 26 11.73 12.23 2.38
N LEU A 27 12.27 11.59 3.43
CA LEU A 27 11.74 10.34 3.97
C LEU A 27 10.95 10.65 5.24
N HIS A 28 9.68 10.26 5.23
CA HIS A 28 8.80 10.31 6.40
C HIS A 28 8.52 8.89 6.85
N GLU A 29 8.82 8.60 8.12
CA GLU A 29 8.52 7.32 8.75
C GLU A 29 7.33 7.53 9.69
N ARG A 30 6.26 6.77 9.48
CA ARG A 30 5.05 6.88 10.31
C ARG A 30 4.50 5.51 10.66
N LEU A 31 3.76 5.47 11.76
CA LEU A 31 2.97 4.30 12.10
C LEU A 31 1.82 4.18 11.08
N GLY A 32 1.80 3.05 10.38
CA GLY A 32 0.71 2.62 9.52
C GLY A 32 0.03 1.38 10.10
N TYR A 33 -0.85 0.77 9.30
CA TYR A 33 -1.52 -0.45 9.71
C TYR A 33 -1.87 -1.33 8.50
N GLU A 34 -1.95 -2.63 8.75
CA GLU A 34 -2.69 -3.60 7.94
C GLU A 34 -3.85 -4.09 8.76
N ALA A 35 -5.04 -4.17 8.16
CA ALA A 35 -6.22 -4.60 8.87
C ALA A 35 -7.02 -5.58 8.02
N PHE A 36 -7.48 -6.62 8.67
CA PHE A 36 -8.54 -7.46 8.16
C PHE A 36 -9.79 -7.19 8.99
N VAL A 37 -10.89 -6.99 8.30
CA VAL A 37 -12.20 -6.85 8.91
C VAL A 37 -13.13 -7.81 8.21
N GLY A 38 -13.79 -8.65 8.99
CA GLY A 38 -14.63 -9.71 8.48
C GLY A 38 -15.33 -10.46 9.59
N TYR A 39 -15.49 -11.74 9.36
CA TYR A 39 -16.17 -12.64 10.28
C TYR A 39 -15.36 -13.92 10.46
N LEU A 40 -15.65 -14.64 11.52
CA LEU A 40 -15.06 -15.95 11.81
C LEU A 40 -16.17 -16.97 12.09
N LEU A 41 -16.00 -18.17 11.54
CA LEU A 41 -16.69 -19.39 11.95
C LEU A 41 -15.74 -20.22 12.80
N GLU A 42 -16.28 -20.85 13.84
CA GLU A 42 -15.51 -21.63 14.80
C GLU A 42 -16.17 -22.99 15.00
N GLY A 43 -15.39 -24.06 14.85
CA GLY A 43 -15.86 -25.43 15.01
C GLY A 43 -14.89 -26.43 14.41
N THR A 44 -15.28 -27.70 14.36
CA THR A 44 -14.58 -28.69 13.54
C THR A 44 -14.73 -28.35 12.05
N LEU A 45 -13.92 -28.97 11.19
CA LEU A 45 -14.05 -28.77 9.73
C LEU A 45 -15.46 -29.14 9.23
N GLU A 46 -16.10 -30.13 9.83
CA GLU A 46 -17.47 -30.53 9.51
C GLU A 46 -18.50 -29.50 9.99
N GLU A 47 -18.36 -29.01 11.23
CA GLU A 47 -19.23 -27.97 11.78
C GLU A 47 -19.16 -26.67 10.97
N ILE A 48 -17.96 -26.24 10.59
CA ILE A 48 -17.76 -25.02 9.76
C ILE A 48 -18.38 -25.22 8.38
N SER A 49 -18.20 -26.38 7.75
CA SER A 49 -18.84 -26.68 6.46
C SER A 49 -20.36 -26.58 6.56
N ALA A 50 -20.95 -27.14 7.62
CA ALA A 50 -22.39 -27.10 7.84
C ALA A 50 -22.89 -25.67 8.09
N GLN A 51 -22.12 -24.86 8.84
CA GLN A 51 -22.41 -23.44 9.06
C GLN A 51 -22.40 -22.64 7.75
N ILE A 52 -21.43 -22.87 6.86
CA ILE A 52 -21.38 -22.23 5.53
C ILE A 52 -22.61 -22.59 4.69
N ASP A 53 -23.08 -23.83 4.78
CA ASP A 53 -24.23 -24.29 3.98
C ASP A 53 -25.54 -23.62 4.38
N VAL A 54 -25.67 -23.18 5.64
CA VAL A 54 -26.86 -22.52 6.17
C VAL A 54 -26.69 -21.02 6.37
N ILE A 55 -25.51 -20.46 6.11
CA ILE A 55 -25.30 -19.02 6.25
C ILE A 55 -26.16 -18.27 5.22
N GLU A 56 -26.91 -17.30 5.73
CA GLU A 56 -27.72 -16.39 4.94
C GLU A 56 -27.09 -15.01 4.95
N GLY A 57 -27.25 -14.26 3.85
CA GLY A 57 -26.71 -12.91 3.77
C GLY A 57 -25.23 -12.83 3.42
N ALA A 58 -24.62 -13.93 2.96
CA ALA A 58 -23.25 -13.94 2.46
C ALA A 58 -23.16 -14.70 1.12
N ASP A 59 -22.12 -14.43 0.35
CA ASP A 59 -21.77 -15.18 -0.85
C ASP A 59 -21.30 -16.59 -0.47
N ARG A 60 -22.23 -17.54 -0.51
CA ARG A 60 -21.98 -18.92 -0.10
C ARG A 60 -20.99 -19.64 -1.01
N GLU A 61 -20.97 -19.33 -2.30
CA GLU A 61 -20.05 -19.97 -3.24
C GLU A 61 -18.62 -19.55 -2.93
N ALA A 62 -18.39 -18.24 -2.78
CA ALA A 62 -17.09 -17.70 -2.38
C ALA A 62 -16.64 -18.24 -1.00
N LEU A 63 -17.55 -18.39 -0.04
CA LEU A 63 -17.23 -18.97 1.27
C LEU A 63 -16.82 -20.44 1.18
N ARG A 64 -17.51 -21.24 0.36
CA ARG A 64 -17.16 -22.64 0.14
C ARG A 64 -15.80 -22.77 -0.53
N GLU A 65 -15.52 -21.97 -1.55
CA GLU A 65 -14.21 -21.95 -2.21
C GLU A 65 -13.10 -21.56 -1.22
N GLY A 66 -13.31 -20.49 -0.44
CA GLY A 66 -12.37 -20.07 0.60
C GLY A 66 -12.13 -21.16 1.64
N PHE A 67 -13.18 -21.86 2.06
CA PHE A 67 -13.07 -22.95 3.04
C PHE A 67 -12.39 -24.20 2.47
N VAL A 68 -12.57 -24.50 1.18
CA VAL A 68 -11.81 -25.55 0.49
C VAL A 68 -10.33 -25.21 0.48
N SER A 69 -9.97 -23.97 0.09
CA SER A 69 -8.58 -23.51 0.12
C SER A 69 -7.97 -23.59 1.53
N PHE A 70 -8.74 -23.20 2.57
CA PHE A 70 -8.31 -23.36 3.97
C PHE A 70 -7.99 -24.83 4.32
N LYS A 71 -8.85 -25.78 3.93
CA LYS A 71 -8.61 -27.21 4.16
C LYS A 71 -7.38 -27.73 3.41
N GLU A 72 -7.15 -27.26 2.18
CA GLU A 72 -5.96 -27.61 1.40
C GLU A 72 -4.69 -27.10 2.07
N SER A 73 -4.68 -25.84 2.50
CA SER A 73 -3.59 -25.25 3.29
C SER A 73 -3.32 -26.02 4.58
N LEU A 74 -4.37 -26.40 5.31
CA LEU A 74 -4.25 -27.22 6.52
C LEU A 74 -3.64 -28.60 6.20
N ASN A 75 -4.14 -29.30 5.18
CA ASN A 75 -3.63 -30.61 4.78
C ASN A 75 -2.14 -30.55 4.39
N HIS A 76 -1.76 -29.53 3.63
CA HIS A 76 -0.37 -29.29 3.25
C HIS A 76 0.54 -29.14 4.48
N ILE A 77 0.15 -28.32 5.47
CA ILE A 77 0.92 -28.18 6.72
C ILE A 77 0.97 -29.50 7.50
N LEU A 78 -0.16 -30.21 7.59
CA LEU A 78 -0.23 -31.51 8.26
C LEU A 78 0.72 -32.54 7.62
N GLU A 79 0.89 -32.54 6.30
CA GLU A 79 1.83 -33.43 5.60
C GLU A 79 3.28 -33.17 6.03
N HIS A 80 3.69 -31.90 6.11
CA HIS A 80 5.03 -31.54 6.58
C HIS A 80 5.27 -31.91 8.04
N ILE A 81 4.34 -31.57 8.94
CA ILE A 81 4.55 -31.81 10.38
C ILE A 81 4.36 -33.28 10.77
N LYS A 82 3.72 -34.12 9.94
CA LYS A 82 3.68 -35.58 10.14
C LYS A 82 5.07 -36.20 10.07
N VAL A 83 5.91 -35.75 9.13
CA VAL A 83 7.31 -36.22 9.02
C VAL A 83 8.25 -35.44 9.94
N GLY A 84 7.83 -34.26 10.36
CA GLY A 84 8.57 -33.34 11.21
C GLY A 84 9.39 -32.39 10.36
N GLU A 85 9.09 -31.10 10.48
CA GLU A 85 9.71 -30.05 9.67
C GLU A 85 10.23 -28.93 10.57
N ARG A 86 11.27 -28.21 10.11
CA ARG A 86 11.77 -27.06 10.85
C ARG A 86 10.76 -25.93 10.81
N PHE A 87 10.48 -25.34 11.97
CA PHE A 87 9.54 -24.22 12.09
C PHE A 87 9.90 -23.05 11.16
N GLU A 88 11.20 -22.72 11.06
CA GLU A 88 11.70 -21.66 10.19
C GLU A 88 11.42 -21.93 8.71
N THR A 89 11.48 -23.19 8.27
CA THR A 89 11.17 -23.57 6.89
C THR A 89 9.70 -23.34 6.59
N LEU A 90 8.81 -23.80 7.49
CA LEU A 90 7.35 -23.65 7.33
C LEU A 90 6.93 -22.18 7.25
N LEU A 91 7.51 -21.31 8.08
CA LEU A 91 7.19 -19.88 8.07
C LEU A 91 7.59 -19.16 6.77
N GLN A 92 8.50 -19.72 5.96
CA GLN A 92 8.88 -19.13 4.67
C GLN A 92 7.78 -19.27 3.61
N GLU A 93 6.84 -20.21 3.76
CA GLU A 93 5.74 -20.38 2.80
C GLU A 93 4.68 -19.27 2.90
N GLY A 94 4.66 -18.53 4.00
CA GLY A 94 3.91 -17.28 4.12
C GLY A 94 3.20 -17.10 5.47
N PRO A 95 2.60 -15.91 5.69
CA PRO A 95 1.96 -15.56 6.97
C PRO A 95 0.82 -16.49 7.39
N TRP A 96 0.11 -17.09 6.42
CA TRP A 96 -0.99 -18.03 6.66
C TRP A 96 -0.55 -19.28 7.42
N VAL A 97 0.72 -19.67 7.34
CA VAL A 97 1.28 -20.82 8.06
C VAL A 97 1.31 -20.57 9.56
N ALA A 98 1.70 -19.36 9.98
CA ALA A 98 1.77 -19.00 11.39
C ALA A 98 0.40 -19.13 12.07
N GLU A 99 -0.67 -18.73 11.37
CA GLU A 99 -2.03 -18.85 11.86
C GLU A 99 -2.47 -20.31 12.04
N LEU A 100 -2.22 -21.18 11.06
CA LEU A 100 -2.58 -22.59 11.16
C LEU A 100 -1.78 -23.31 12.26
N LEU A 101 -0.49 -23.01 12.39
CA LEU A 101 0.35 -23.55 13.45
C LEU A 101 -0.11 -23.09 14.84
N ASP A 102 -0.53 -21.83 14.98
CA ASP A 102 -1.16 -21.34 16.23
C ASP A 102 -2.43 -22.12 16.56
N GLN A 103 -3.34 -22.29 15.60
CA GLN A 103 -4.57 -23.07 15.80
C GLN A 103 -4.27 -24.54 16.18
N LEU A 104 -3.31 -25.18 15.51
CA LEU A 104 -2.88 -26.55 15.85
C LEU A 104 -2.22 -26.62 17.25
N THR A 105 -1.47 -25.59 17.64
CA THR A 105 -0.89 -25.47 18.99
C THR A 105 -1.98 -25.31 20.05
N ARG A 106 -2.97 -24.44 19.82
CA ARG A 106 -4.13 -24.26 20.72
C ARG A 106 -4.95 -25.53 20.88
N ASN A 107 -5.01 -26.37 19.85
CA ASN A 107 -5.59 -27.71 19.89
C ASN A 107 -4.73 -28.75 20.61
N GLY A 108 -3.50 -28.40 21.01
CA GLY A 108 -2.54 -29.34 21.57
C GLY A 108 -2.17 -30.45 20.59
N ALA A 109 -2.25 -30.20 19.28
CA ALA A 109 -2.05 -31.19 18.23
C ALA A 109 -0.57 -31.37 17.84
N ILE A 110 0.30 -30.44 18.23
CA ILE A 110 1.71 -30.43 17.82
C ILE A 110 2.66 -30.40 19.02
N ASP A 111 3.82 -31.02 18.85
CA ASP A 111 4.98 -30.90 19.71
C ASP A 111 6.06 -30.06 19.03
N TYR A 112 6.74 -29.24 19.82
CA TYR A 112 7.87 -28.43 19.40
C TYR A 112 9.09 -28.76 20.24
N SER A 113 10.15 -29.26 19.59
CA SER A 113 11.42 -29.59 20.22
C SER A 113 12.57 -29.27 19.27
N ASP A 114 13.60 -28.58 19.75
CA ASP A 114 14.82 -28.27 18.99
C ASP A 114 14.57 -27.63 17.61
N GLY A 115 13.57 -26.75 17.52
CA GLY A 115 13.23 -26.04 16.28
C GLY A 115 12.40 -26.86 15.29
N VAL A 116 12.08 -28.11 15.60
CA VAL A 116 11.26 -29.01 14.77
C VAL A 116 9.85 -29.09 15.33
N ILE A 117 8.86 -28.96 14.45
CA ILE A 117 7.44 -29.16 14.76
C ILE A 117 7.02 -30.54 14.27
N LYS A 118 6.34 -31.31 15.13
CA LYS A 118 5.75 -32.60 14.79
C LYS A 118 4.30 -32.69 15.23
N LEU A 119 3.48 -33.40 14.45
CA LEU A 119 2.15 -33.81 14.89
C LEU A 119 2.28 -34.81 16.04
N ARG A 120 1.52 -34.64 17.11
CA ARG A 120 1.48 -35.62 18.21
C ARG A 120 0.89 -36.95 17.76
N GLU A 121 1.41 -38.03 18.32
CA GLU A 121 0.86 -39.36 18.08
C GLU A 121 -0.59 -39.47 18.57
N GLY A 122 -1.45 -40.14 17.79
CA GLY A 122 -2.84 -40.39 18.14
C GLY A 122 -3.79 -39.19 18.02
N VAL A 123 -3.33 -38.04 17.49
CA VAL A 123 -4.20 -36.89 17.23
C VAL A 123 -5.16 -37.18 16.09
N ASP A 124 -6.46 -37.04 16.38
CA ASP A 124 -7.51 -37.08 15.38
C ASP A 124 -7.79 -35.67 14.85
N VAL A 125 -7.21 -35.36 13.69
CA VAL A 125 -7.33 -34.04 13.03
C VAL A 125 -8.79 -33.65 12.79
N THR A 126 -9.69 -34.61 12.57
CA THR A 126 -11.10 -34.35 12.25
C THR A 126 -11.87 -33.76 13.43
N LYS A 127 -11.38 -33.96 14.65
CA LYS A 127 -11.98 -33.45 15.89
C LYS A 127 -11.39 -32.14 16.37
N LEU A 128 -10.36 -31.62 15.68
CA LEU A 128 -9.74 -30.35 16.03
C LEU A 128 -10.69 -29.21 15.68
N ARG A 129 -10.68 -28.17 16.52
CA ARG A 129 -11.49 -26.96 16.31
C ARG A 129 -10.65 -25.89 15.64
N PHE A 130 -11.17 -25.32 14.57
CA PHE A 130 -10.52 -24.29 13.78
C PHE A 130 -11.34 -23.01 13.78
N GLU A 131 -10.67 -21.90 13.46
CA GLU A 131 -11.24 -20.61 13.15
C GLU A 131 -11.08 -20.37 11.65
N PHE A 132 -12.20 -20.34 10.92
CA PHE A 132 -12.23 -19.96 9.51
C PHE A 132 -12.67 -18.51 9.37
N LYS A 133 -11.78 -17.65 8.88
CA LYS A 133 -12.01 -16.22 8.73
C LYS A 133 -12.31 -15.86 7.28
N PHE A 134 -13.27 -14.97 7.07
CA PHE A 134 -13.65 -14.50 5.74
C PHE A 134 -13.96 -13.00 5.75
N PRO A 135 -13.65 -12.28 4.66
CA PRO A 135 -13.67 -10.83 4.67
C PRO A 135 -15.10 -10.27 4.61
N PHE A 136 -15.30 -9.08 5.19
CA PHE A 136 -16.62 -8.46 5.33
C PHE A 136 -17.33 -8.24 3.99
N ASN A 137 -16.60 -8.02 2.91
CA ASN A 137 -17.16 -7.77 1.57
C ASN A 137 -17.92 -8.96 0.97
N LEU A 138 -17.75 -10.18 1.51
CA LEU A 138 -18.56 -11.34 1.13
C LEU A 138 -19.93 -11.35 1.79
N VAL A 139 -20.19 -10.46 2.74
CA VAL A 139 -21.47 -10.37 3.46
C VAL A 139 -22.32 -9.23 2.90
N HIS A 140 -23.50 -9.57 2.39
CA HIS A 140 -24.49 -8.64 1.87
C HIS A 140 -25.56 -8.27 2.92
N SER A 141 -25.77 -9.11 3.93
CA SER A 141 -26.64 -8.84 5.09
C SER A 141 -25.92 -9.22 6.39
N PRO A 142 -25.24 -8.26 7.04
CA PRO A 142 -24.54 -8.47 8.31
C PRO A 142 -25.40 -9.10 9.40
N GLU A 143 -26.63 -8.61 9.58
CA GLU A 143 -27.56 -9.09 10.61
C GLU A 143 -27.89 -10.59 10.47
N SER A 144 -27.96 -11.09 9.23
CA SER A 144 -28.20 -12.50 8.94
C SER A 144 -26.95 -13.34 9.21
N ALA A 145 -25.79 -12.87 8.74
CA ALA A 145 -24.52 -13.57 8.90
C ALA A 145 -24.08 -13.67 10.37
N GLU A 146 -24.32 -12.62 11.16
CA GLU A 146 -23.94 -12.52 12.58
C GLU A 146 -24.68 -13.52 13.50
N ARG A 147 -25.75 -14.16 13.02
CA ARG A 147 -26.43 -15.23 13.75
C ARG A 147 -25.58 -16.50 13.84
N ILE A 148 -24.63 -16.67 12.93
CA ILE A 148 -23.81 -17.88 12.77
C ILE A 148 -22.32 -17.55 12.91
N ALA A 149 -21.87 -16.44 12.32
CA ALA A 149 -20.49 -16.01 12.34
C ALA A 149 -20.27 -14.88 13.36
N LYS A 150 -19.11 -14.87 14.02
CA LYS A 150 -18.72 -13.76 14.92
C LYS A 150 -17.97 -12.72 14.11
N GLN A 151 -18.14 -11.44 14.41
CA GLN A 151 -17.29 -10.41 13.84
C GLN A 151 -15.83 -10.64 14.23
N PHE A 152 -14.93 -10.45 13.27
CA PHE A 152 -13.49 -10.57 13.47
C PHE A 152 -12.79 -9.38 12.85
N ALA A 153 -11.93 -8.76 13.65
CA ALA A 153 -11.01 -7.76 13.15
C ALA A 153 -9.64 -8.03 13.75
N PHE A 154 -8.62 -7.99 12.90
CA PHE A 154 -7.24 -7.87 13.37
C PHE A 154 -6.60 -6.66 12.71
N THR A 155 -5.67 -6.05 13.44
CA THR A 155 -4.95 -4.88 12.96
C THR A 155 -3.49 -5.03 13.37
N ASP A 156 -2.65 -5.15 12.36
CA ASP A 156 -1.20 -5.16 12.52
C ASP A 156 -0.70 -3.74 12.38
N LEU A 157 -0.12 -3.22 13.47
CA LEU A 157 0.59 -1.95 13.44
C LEU A 157 1.93 -2.16 12.76
N THR A 158 2.13 -1.48 11.63
CA THR A 158 3.31 -1.62 10.79
C THR A 158 3.96 -0.26 10.55
N MET A 159 5.25 -0.25 10.24
CA MET A 159 5.89 0.98 9.81
C MET A 159 5.57 1.24 8.34
N GLU A 160 5.27 2.50 8.02
CA GLU A 160 5.08 2.96 6.67
C GLU A 160 6.14 4.03 6.33
N TYR A 161 6.81 3.83 5.20
CA TYR A 161 7.90 4.67 4.71
C TYR A 161 7.44 5.44 3.49
N GLU A 162 7.28 6.75 3.63
CA GLU A 162 6.85 7.67 2.58
C GLU A 162 8.04 8.48 2.06
N PHE A 163 8.37 8.30 0.78
CA PHE A 163 9.35 9.08 0.05
C PHE A 163 8.65 10.22 -0.69
N GLU A 164 8.69 11.43 -0.13
CA GLU A 164 8.22 12.64 -0.82
C GLU A 164 9.30 13.14 -1.78
N ILE A 165 9.04 13.02 -3.08
CA ILE A 165 9.99 13.45 -4.10
C ILE A 165 9.90 14.97 -4.27
N LEU A 166 11.05 15.63 -4.18
CA LEU A 166 11.20 17.09 -4.29
C LEU A 166 11.81 17.52 -5.63
N GLU A 167 11.96 16.59 -6.57
CA GLU A 167 12.58 16.88 -7.85
C GLU A 167 11.67 17.70 -8.78
N LEU A 168 12.29 18.62 -9.52
CA LEU A 168 11.66 19.39 -10.60
C LEU A 168 12.39 19.22 -11.94
N ASP A 169 13.63 18.75 -11.97
CA ASP A 169 14.33 18.43 -13.22
C ASP A 169 13.68 17.19 -13.87
N ILE A 170 13.15 17.36 -15.09
CA ILE A 170 12.48 16.30 -15.85
C ILE A 170 13.44 15.13 -16.16
N ALA A 171 14.72 15.39 -16.44
CA ALA A 171 15.69 14.34 -16.69
C ALA A 171 15.90 13.48 -15.42
N LYS A 172 15.97 14.12 -14.25
CA LYS A 172 16.03 13.42 -12.96
C LYS A 172 14.73 12.68 -12.63
N ILE A 173 13.56 13.23 -12.98
CA ILE A 173 12.27 12.55 -12.84
C ILE A 173 12.21 11.29 -13.74
N ASN A 174 12.76 11.36 -14.95
CA ASN A 174 12.88 10.20 -15.84
C ASN A 174 13.79 9.12 -15.26
N THR A 175 14.93 9.51 -14.68
CA THR A 175 15.83 8.59 -13.98
C THR A 175 15.13 7.94 -12.79
N LEU A 176 14.43 8.73 -11.97
CA LEU A 176 13.62 8.23 -10.87
C LEU A 176 12.59 7.19 -11.33
N GLY A 177 11.92 7.41 -12.47
CA GLY A 177 10.98 6.45 -13.04
C GLY A 177 11.59 5.06 -13.26
N LYS A 178 12.82 5.02 -13.79
CA LYS A 178 13.58 3.77 -14.03
C LYS A 178 14.01 3.07 -12.73
N ILE A 179 14.35 3.83 -11.69
CA ILE A 179 14.70 3.27 -10.38
C ILE A 179 13.46 2.65 -9.74
N ALA A 180 12.38 3.45 -9.67
CA ALA A 180 11.16 3.10 -8.95
C ALA A 180 10.42 1.91 -9.58
N SER A 181 10.56 1.66 -10.89
CA SER A 181 9.97 0.49 -11.56
C SER A 181 10.47 -0.85 -11.05
N ARG A 182 11.58 -0.88 -10.30
CA ARG A 182 12.10 -2.10 -9.66
C ARG A 182 11.39 -2.45 -8.34
N TYR A 183 10.67 -1.49 -7.77
CA TYR A 183 10.15 -1.58 -6.41
C TYR A 183 8.64 -1.43 -6.32
N PHE A 184 8.03 -0.71 -7.27
CA PHE A 184 6.62 -0.35 -7.21
C PHE A 184 5.87 -0.87 -8.44
N PRO A 185 4.59 -1.25 -8.27
CA PRO A 185 3.72 -1.59 -9.38
C PRO A 185 3.66 -0.47 -10.44
N GLU A 186 3.54 -0.86 -11.70
CA GLU A 186 3.60 0.07 -12.84
C GLU A 186 2.50 1.14 -12.79
N ASP A 187 1.27 0.76 -12.45
CA ASP A 187 0.14 1.69 -12.36
C ASP A 187 0.36 2.76 -11.29
N TYR A 188 0.92 2.37 -10.13
CA TYR A 188 1.28 3.29 -9.07
C TYR A 188 2.43 4.20 -9.49
N LEU A 189 3.48 3.63 -10.10
CA LEU A 189 4.62 4.36 -10.64
C LEU A 189 4.17 5.44 -11.62
N LEU A 190 3.34 5.10 -12.60
CA LEU A 190 2.89 6.03 -13.64
C LEU A 190 2.12 7.20 -13.04
N ARG A 191 1.24 6.97 -12.04
CA ARG A 191 0.53 8.04 -11.33
C ARG A 191 1.49 9.00 -10.65
N VAL A 192 2.50 8.48 -9.95
CA VAL A 192 3.49 9.31 -9.26
C VAL A 192 4.35 10.08 -10.26
N TYR A 193 4.82 9.41 -11.31
CA TYR A 193 5.63 9.97 -12.37
C TYR A 193 4.94 11.14 -13.06
N PHE A 194 3.72 10.96 -13.56
CA PHE A 194 2.99 12.04 -14.24
C PHE A 194 2.61 13.18 -13.30
N ALA A 195 2.36 12.90 -12.02
CA ALA A 195 2.18 13.97 -11.03
C ALA A 195 3.46 14.82 -10.84
N LEU A 196 4.64 14.19 -10.87
CA LEU A 196 5.93 14.90 -10.78
C LEU A 196 6.21 15.73 -12.03
N ILE A 197 5.98 15.16 -13.21
CA ILE A 197 6.07 15.87 -14.49
C ILE A 197 5.12 17.08 -14.51
N GLY A 198 3.86 16.88 -14.07
CA GLY A 198 2.88 17.95 -13.96
C GLY A 198 3.34 19.09 -13.05
N ARG A 199 3.87 18.77 -11.86
CA ARG A 199 4.42 19.78 -10.94
C ARG A 199 5.64 20.50 -11.53
N SER A 200 6.53 19.77 -12.20
CA SER A 200 7.72 20.35 -12.85
C SER A 200 7.32 21.37 -13.93
N ILE A 201 6.41 20.99 -14.82
CA ILE A 201 5.92 21.86 -15.89
C ILE A 201 5.23 23.10 -15.30
N LEU A 202 4.28 22.92 -14.37
CA LEU A 202 3.59 24.03 -13.74
C LEU A 202 4.57 24.98 -13.03
N SER A 203 5.58 24.41 -12.35
CA SER A 203 6.66 25.18 -11.72
C SER A 203 7.44 26.00 -12.74
N GLY A 204 7.79 25.41 -13.88
CA GLY A 204 8.49 26.08 -14.97
C GLY A 204 7.68 27.22 -15.56
N GLU A 205 6.39 27.00 -15.82
CA GLU A 205 5.50 28.05 -16.34
C GLU A 205 5.32 29.19 -15.33
N ILE A 206 5.19 28.89 -14.04
CA ILE A 206 5.15 29.92 -12.98
C ILE A 206 6.43 30.76 -13.02
N LEU A 207 7.60 30.13 -13.05
CA LEU A 207 8.88 30.86 -13.04
C LEU A 207 9.06 31.69 -14.32
N LYS A 208 8.66 31.18 -15.48
CA LYS A 208 8.64 31.94 -16.73
C LYS A 208 7.73 33.16 -16.62
N SER A 209 6.51 33.00 -16.11
CA SER A 209 5.52 34.08 -15.99
C SER A 209 5.95 35.21 -15.06
N LEU A 210 6.76 34.90 -14.03
CA LEU A 210 7.30 35.89 -13.10
C LEU A 210 8.38 36.78 -13.73
N GLY A 211 9.11 36.28 -14.74
CA GLY A 211 10.23 37.01 -15.35
C GLY A 211 11.20 37.56 -14.29
N ASN A 212 11.46 38.88 -14.34
CA ASN A 212 12.26 39.60 -13.32
C ASN A 212 11.39 40.47 -12.39
N GLU A 213 10.08 40.32 -12.45
CA GLU A 213 9.13 41.20 -11.78
C GLU A 213 8.71 40.70 -10.38
N LYS A 214 8.05 41.59 -9.64
CA LYS A 214 7.36 41.25 -8.39
C LYS A 214 5.85 41.29 -8.65
N VAL A 215 5.21 40.13 -8.63
CA VAL A 215 3.79 39.98 -8.99
C VAL A 215 2.98 39.68 -7.72
N PRO A 216 1.80 40.30 -7.50
CA PRO A 216 0.90 39.89 -6.42
C PRO A 216 0.50 38.41 -6.56
N GLU A 217 0.57 37.67 -5.45
CA GLU A 217 0.29 36.23 -5.42
C GLU A 217 -1.12 35.90 -5.93
N GLU A 218 -2.12 36.68 -5.50
CA GLU A 218 -3.51 36.49 -5.95
C GLU A 218 -3.68 36.68 -7.46
N ASP A 219 -2.99 37.66 -8.04
CA ASP A 219 -3.09 37.95 -9.47
C ASP A 219 -2.44 36.84 -10.29
N LEU A 220 -1.30 36.31 -9.81
CA LEU A 220 -0.63 35.17 -10.39
C LEU A 220 -1.54 33.93 -10.37
N VAL A 221 -2.15 33.61 -9.22
CA VAL A 221 -3.08 32.48 -9.10
C VAL A 221 -4.27 32.66 -10.05
N LYS A 222 -4.91 33.85 -10.07
CA LYS A 222 -6.02 34.15 -10.99
C LYS A 222 -5.63 33.99 -12.46
N ALA A 223 -4.42 34.40 -12.85
CA ALA A 223 -3.92 34.26 -14.20
C ALA A 223 -3.78 32.78 -14.60
N PHE A 224 -3.18 31.95 -13.74
CA PHE A 224 -3.05 30.52 -13.98
C PHE A 224 -4.40 29.80 -14.03
N MET A 225 -5.38 30.21 -13.22
CA MET A 225 -6.74 29.66 -13.28
C MET A 225 -7.45 29.97 -14.59
N ARG A 226 -7.23 31.17 -15.18
CA ARG A 226 -7.78 31.53 -16.49
C ARG A 226 -7.14 30.74 -17.63
N ALA A 227 -5.88 30.36 -17.47
CA ALA A 227 -5.12 29.57 -18.45
C ALA A 227 -5.26 28.05 -18.24
N SER A 228 -6.01 27.59 -17.23
CA SER A 228 -6.20 26.18 -16.93
C SER A 228 -7.19 25.52 -17.90
N PRO A 229 -6.95 24.27 -18.35
CA PRO A 229 -5.79 23.43 -18.05
C PRO A 229 -4.60 23.72 -18.98
N ILE A 230 -3.39 23.37 -18.53
CA ILE A 230 -2.23 23.30 -19.42
C ILE A 230 -2.32 22.00 -20.23
N SER A 231 -2.41 22.12 -21.55
CA SER A 231 -2.42 20.98 -22.48
C SER A 231 -1.13 20.96 -23.29
N ILE A 232 -0.38 19.87 -23.18
CA ILE A 232 0.91 19.70 -23.87
C ILE A 232 0.79 18.53 -24.85
N PRO A 233 0.84 18.78 -26.17
CA PRO A 233 0.92 17.72 -27.15
C PRO A 233 2.29 17.03 -27.05
N THR A 234 2.27 15.71 -27.11
CA THR A 234 3.44 14.83 -27.17
C THR A 234 3.34 13.96 -28.43
N GLU A 235 4.41 13.30 -28.82
CA GLU A 235 4.41 12.40 -29.99
C GLU A 235 3.36 11.28 -29.89
N LYS A 236 2.99 10.86 -28.67
CA LYS A 236 2.12 9.71 -28.42
C LYS A 236 0.73 10.08 -27.88
N GLY A 237 0.43 11.37 -27.72
CA GLY A 237 -0.83 11.83 -27.13
C GLY A 237 -0.72 13.20 -26.48
N THR A 238 -1.61 13.51 -25.54
CA THR A 238 -1.65 14.81 -24.88
C THR A 238 -1.54 14.65 -23.37
N LEU A 239 -0.62 15.38 -22.74
CA LEU A 239 -0.59 15.54 -21.29
C LEU A 239 -1.46 16.74 -20.90
N VAL A 240 -2.47 16.50 -20.07
CA VAL A 240 -3.35 17.55 -19.55
C VAL A 240 -3.09 17.71 -18.06
N ILE A 241 -2.69 18.91 -17.65
CA ILE A 241 -2.41 19.25 -16.25
C ILE A 241 -3.55 20.13 -15.76
N ASN A 242 -4.43 19.55 -14.95
CA ASN A 242 -5.47 20.25 -14.22
C ASN A 242 -4.95 20.66 -12.84
N TYR A 243 -5.29 21.87 -12.41
CA TYR A 243 -4.93 22.35 -11.08
C TYR A 243 -6.01 23.29 -10.54
N SER A 244 -6.15 23.30 -9.21
CA SER A 244 -7.01 24.23 -8.49
C SER A 244 -6.21 25.44 -8.00
N PRO A 245 -6.87 26.53 -7.56
CA PRO A 245 -6.16 27.68 -7.00
C PRO A 245 -5.23 27.28 -5.84
N ARG A 246 -5.73 26.42 -4.94
CA ARG A 246 -4.96 25.89 -3.82
C ARG A 246 -3.76 25.05 -4.28
N ALA A 247 -3.87 24.30 -5.37
CA ALA A 247 -2.74 23.57 -5.91
C ALA A 247 -1.63 24.51 -6.41
N VAL A 248 -1.98 25.63 -7.05
CA VAL A 248 -1.02 26.65 -7.47
C VAL A 248 -0.32 27.27 -6.25
N GLU A 249 -1.08 27.61 -5.20
CA GLU A 249 -0.53 28.11 -3.94
C GLU A 249 0.45 27.11 -3.29
N GLU A 250 0.13 25.82 -3.26
CA GLU A 250 1.05 24.79 -2.75
C GLU A 250 2.32 24.69 -3.60
N VAL A 251 2.23 24.83 -4.93
CA VAL A 251 3.41 24.88 -5.80
C VAL A 251 4.25 26.12 -5.52
N LEU A 252 3.64 27.29 -5.27
CA LEU A 252 4.37 28.48 -4.85
C LEU A 252 5.06 28.28 -3.50
N ARG A 253 4.39 27.68 -2.50
CA ARG A 253 5.02 27.35 -1.21
C ARG A 253 6.17 26.37 -1.40
N PHE A 254 6.00 25.37 -2.26
CA PHE A 254 7.06 24.42 -2.62
C PHE A 254 8.25 25.14 -3.26
N LEU A 255 8.04 25.99 -4.27
CA LEU A 255 9.09 26.76 -4.93
C LEU A 255 9.81 27.71 -3.97
N LYS A 256 9.08 28.30 -3.01
CA LYS A 256 9.67 29.10 -1.93
C LYS A 256 10.58 28.26 -1.05
N ARG A 257 10.12 27.10 -0.56
CA ARG A 257 10.93 26.17 0.26
C ARG A 257 12.18 25.69 -0.48
N ALA A 258 12.05 25.43 -1.78
CA ALA A 258 13.16 25.01 -2.64
C ALA A 258 14.06 26.18 -3.13
N GLY A 259 13.75 27.42 -2.72
CA GLY A 259 14.56 28.60 -2.98
C GLY A 259 14.51 29.12 -4.43
N TYR A 260 13.47 28.78 -5.20
CA TYR A 260 13.26 29.30 -6.55
C TYR A 260 12.56 30.66 -6.56
N ILE A 261 11.75 30.94 -5.55
CA ILE A 261 11.04 32.21 -5.41
C ILE A 261 11.13 32.75 -3.98
N GLU A 262 10.87 34.04 -3.84
CA GLU A 262 10.63 34.72 -2.58
C GLU A 262 9.18 35.21 -2.53
N ILE A 263 8.51 35.01 -1.39
CA ILE A 263 7.17 35.57 -1.13
C ILE A 263 7.27 36.53 0.05
N LYS A 264 7.04 37.82 -0.20
CA LYS A 264 7.07 38.91 0.80
C LYS A 264 5.90 39.86 0.58
N ALA A 265 5.16 40.15 1.65
CA ALA A 265 4.00 41.06 1.64
C ALA A 265 2.99 40.75 0.50
N GLY A 266 2.66 39.47 0.31
CA GLY A 266 1.72 39.01 -0.71
C GLY A 266 2.23 39.13 -2.16
N LYS A 267 3.52 39.42 -2.37
CA LYS A 267 4.15 39.47 -3.70
C LYS A 267 5.17 38.36 -3.86
N VAL A 268 5.16 37.77 -5.04
CA VAL A 268 6.05 36.71 -5.48
C VAL A 268 7.15 37.28 -6.37
N LYS A 269 8.40 36.91 -6.11
CA LYS A 269 9.56 37.27 -6.92
C LYS A 269 10.35 36.03 -7.30
N LYS A 270 10.74 35.89 -8.57
CA LYS A 270 11.70 34.86 -8.99
C LYS A 270 13.10 35.13 -8.44
N LEU A 271 13.77 34.07 -7.98
CA LEU A 271 15.17 34.10 -7.56
C LEU A 271 16.09 33.38 -8.55
N LYS A 272 15.64 32.27 -9.14
CA LYS A 272 16.37 31.48 -10.15
C LYS A 272 15.41 30.69 -11.04
N ASP A 273 15.87 30.30 -12.21
CA ASP A 273 15.14 29.43 -13.13
C ASP A 273 15.29 27.94 -12.76
N LEU A 274 14.46 27.09 -13.37
CA LEU A 274 14.72 25.65 -13.41
C LEU A 274 15.88 25.41 -14.37
N VAL A 275 16.83 24.58 -13.94
CA VAL A 275 17.92 24.06 -14.78
C VAL A 275 17.38 22.85 -15.53
#